data_AF-A0A3E1Q746-F1
#
_entry.id   AF-A0A3E1Q746-F1
#
_cell.length_a   1.000
_cell.length_b   1.000
_cell.length_c   1.000
_cell.angle_alpha   90.00
_cell.angle_beta   90.00
_cell.angle_gamma   90.00
#
_symmetry.space_group_name_H-M   'P 1'
#
loop_
_entity.id
_entity.type
_entity.pdbx_description
1 polymer ?
#
loop_
_entity_poly.entity_id
_entity_poly.type
_entity_poly.pdbx_seq_one_letter_code
_entity_poly.pdbx_strand_id
1 'polypeptide(L)'
;MKKKSFYKDLHTLIPLVFSGLLCIGLIFILWQKTTLLLQFEKQLIDLSSIFIAISGFLSLFILLYLILFAVNLKKNKESGVSGLEALNQKMHDFREIIEVLLQSKMWLPGLKEYIDEEFAGLTFFQVKEFYKGKSKLAIEFLQEKNNYADTENLYLELKSLVQTEVKQKHIPESITKPEFYKKELVQKWLEHKCGSGLWYYFGYKYGTYKNALDLESIYERHQEKIMMLANSIDSKAFEDSSFNEVFLSKLGEYITNEVLPKLYQLQEKSSEKLPPISRYLYLIFLLLVFFGVLLPLAYFLFSLSILSLIISYAFVISTVFFISTTFFRFLNNSVNN
;
A
#
# COMPACT_ATOMS: atom_id res chain seq x y z
N MET A 1 8.73 -17.77 -16.75
CA MET A 1 9.90 -17.33 -17.54
C MET A 1 10.08 -15.81 -17.42
N LYS A 2 11.15 -15.37 -16.74
CA LYS A 2 11.48 -13.95 -16.48
C LYS A 2 12.31 -13.40 -17.66
N LYS A 3 11.68 -12.75 -18.65
CA LYS A 3 12.39 -12.05 -19.76
C LYS A 3 12.20 -10.52 -19.75
N LYS A 4 11.72 -9.92 -18.65
CA LYS A 4 11.45 -8.46 -18.56
C LYS A 4 12.53 -7.59 -17.89
N SER A 5 13.66 -8.13 -17.40
CA SER A 5 14.67 -7.31 -16.67
C SER A 5 15.82 -6.77 -17.53
N PHE A 6 16.31 -7.53 -18.52
CA PHE A 6 17.59 -7.19 -19.18
C PHE A 6 17.58 -5.87 -19.95
N TYR A 7 16.52 -5.59 -20.72
CA TYR A 7 16.38 -4.31 -21.44
C TYR A 7 16.13 -3.13 -20.51
N LYS A 8 15.51 -3.35 -19.34
CA LYS A 8 15.26 -2.28 -18.37
C LYS A 8 16.57 -1.80 -17.73
N ASP A 9 17.48 -2.74 -17.46
CA ASP A 9 18.76 -2.49 -16.80
C ASP A 9 19.82 -1.94 -17.78
N LEU A 10 19.80 -2.36 -19.06
CA LEU A 10 20.74 -1.93 -20.11
C LEU A 10 20.81 -0.40 -20.24
N HIS A 11 19.67 0.27 -20.14
CA HIS A 11 19.58 1.72 -20.33
C HIS A 11 20.06 2.55 -19.13
N THR A 12 20.25 1.96 -17.95
CA THR A 12 20.91 2.62 -16.80
C THR A 12 22.41 2.30 -16.80
N LEU A 13 22.75 1.10 -17.26
CA LEU A 13 24.13 0.63 -17.42
C LEU A 13 24.91 1.43 -18.46
N ILE A 14 24.26 1.82 -19.56
CA ILE A 14 24.90 2.59 -20.64
C ILE A 14 25.41 3.96 -20.14
N PRO A 15 24.58 4.87 -19.58
CA PRO A 15 25.06 6.15 -19.04
C PRO A 15 26.11 5.98 -17.93
N LEU A 16 25.97 4.95 -17.10
CA LEU A 16 26.93 4.64 -16.05
C LEU A 16 28.31 4.29 -16.64
N VAL A 17 28.36 3.39 -17.62
CA VAL A 17 29.61 3.00 -18.30
C VAL A 17 30.23 4.20 -19.00
N PHE A 18 29.45 5.01 -19.73
CA PHE A 18 29.98 6.21 -20.38
C PHE A 18 30.48 7.24 -19.36
N SER A 19 29.80 7.42 -18.23
CA SER A 19 30.28 8.30 -17.15
C SER A 19 31.56 7.78 -16.50
N GLY A 20 31.69 6.46 -16.33
CA GLY A 20 32.91 5.84 -15.79
C GLY A 20 34.09 5.96 -16.75
N LEU A 21 33.87 5.72 -18.05
CA LEU A 21 34.88 5.94 -19.09
C LEU A 21 35.31 7.40 -19.18
N LEU A 22 34.34 8.33 -19.06
CA LEU A 22 34.61 9.76 -19.02
C LEU A 22 35.45 10.12 -17.78
N CYS A 23 35.15 9.54 -16.62
CA CYS A 23 35.94 9.74 -15.40
C CYS A 23 37.40 9.31 -15.59
N ILE A 24 37.62 8.08 -16.06
CA ILE A 24 38.97 7.53 -16.30
C ILE A 24 39.70 8.37 -17.35
N GLY A 25 39.03 8.72 -18.45
CA GLY A 25 39.58 9.55 -19.51
C GLY A 25 40.00 10.94 -19.00
N LEU A 26 39.16 11.58 -18.18
CA LEU A 26 39.48 12.87 -17.57
C LEU A 26 40.68 12.77 -16.62
N ILE A 27 40.74 11.74 -15.77
CA ILE A 27 41.89 11.53 -14.88
C ILE A 27 43.18 11.43 -15.72
N PHE A 28 43.17 10.60 -16.76
CA PHE A 28 44.34 10.41 -17.61
C PHE A 28 44.77 11.69 -18.32
N ILE A 29 43.81 12.40 -18.95
CA ILE A 29 44.10 13.64 -19.70
C ILE A 29 44.59 14.76 -18.78
N LEU A 30 43.95 14.94 -17.62
CA LEU A 30 44.34 15.99 -16.67
C LEU A 30 45.70 15.68 -16.07
N TRP A 31 45.96 14.42 -15.70
CA TRP A 31 47.27 13.98 -15.21
C TRP A 31 48.38 14.22 -16.23
N GLN A 32 48.15 13.81 -17.49
CA GLN A 32 49.10 14.04 -18.57
C GLN A 32 49.39 15.53 -18.77
N LYS A 33 48.35 16.38 -18.77
CA LYS A 33 48.53 17.83 -18.88
C LYS A 33 49.29 18.44 -17.70
N THR A 34 49.05 17.99 -16.47
CA THR A 34 49.82 18.47 -15.31
C THR A 34 51.30 18.11 -15.39
N THR A 35 51.66 16.98 -16.02
CA THR A 35 53.06 16.60 -16.21
C THR A 35 53.77 17.33 -17.35
N LEU A 36 53.04 17.73 -18.39
CA LEU A 36 53.62 18.33 -19.61
C LEU A 36 53.65 19.86 -19.59
N LEU A 37 52.76 20.51 -18.85
CA LEU A 37 52.60 21.96 -18.83
C LEU A 37 52.76 22.53 -17.42
N LEU A 38 53.89 23.20 -17.18
CA LEU A 38 54.26 23.80 -15.89
C LEU A 38 53.22 24.77 -15.30
N GLN A 39 52.41 25.42 -16.13
CA GLN A 39 51.39 26.38 -15.69
C GLN A 39 50.01 25.76 -15.42
N PHE A 40 49.78 24.52 -15.84
CA PHE A 40 48.45 23.90 -15.80
C PHE A 40 48.01 23.54 -14.37
N GLU A 41 48.96 23.19 -13.50
CA GLU A 41 48.70 22.96 -12.08
C GLU A 41 48.12 24.20 -11.39
N LYS A 42 48.71 25.38 -11.65
CA LYS A 42 48.22 26.64 -11.10
C LYS A 42 46.79 26.95 -11.56
N GLN A 43 46.49 26.68 -12.84
CA GLN A 43 45.13 26.85 -13.38
C GLN A 43 44.10 25.94 -12.70
N LEU A 44 44.45 24.68 -12.42
CA LEU A 44 43.58 23.74 -11.68
C LEU A 44 43.27 24.26 -10.27
N ILE A 45 44.28 24.78 -9.59
CA ILE A 45 44.15 25.37 -8.26
C ILE A 45 43.23 26.59 -8.29
N ASP A 46 43.46 27.52 -9.23
CA ASP A 46 42.67 28.75 -9.36
C ASP A 46 41.18 28.44 -9.63
N LEU A 47 40.88 27.38 -10.39
CA LEU A 47 39.51 26.93 -10.68
C LEU A 47 38.81 26.23 -9.49
N SER A 48 39.55 25.84 -8.44
CA SER A 48 38.99 25.02 -7.34
C SER A 48 37.89 25.74 -6.57
N SER A 49 38.02 27.06 -6.38
CA SER A 49 37.01 27.87 -5.71
C SER A 49 35.66 27.82 -6.43
N ILE A 50 35.67 27.96 -7.76
CA ILE A 50 34.48 27.88 -8.61
C ILE A 50 33.91 26.46 -8.58
N PHE A 51 34.76 25.45 -8.62
CA PHE A 51 34.34 24.05 -8.60
C PHE A 51 33.64 23.65 -7.31
N ILE A 52 34.20 24.09 -6.17
CA ILE A 52 33.59 23.92 -4.85
C ILE A 52 32.24 24.63 -4.79
N ALA A 53 32.16 25.86 -5.29
CA ALA A 53 30.92 26.63 -5.29
C ALA A 53 29.79 25.93 -6.08
N ILE A 54 30.08 25.46 -7.30
CA ILE A 54 29.10 24.74 -8.13
C ILE A 54 28.67 23.43 -7.46
N SER A 55 29.63 22.64 -6.97
CA SER A 55 29.35 21.36 -6.31
C SER A 55 28.56 21.53 -5.02
N GLY A 56 28.89 22.55 -4.23
CA GLY A 56 28.18 22.92 -3.01
C GLY A 56 26.74 23.36 -3.30
N PHE A 57 26.55 24.20 -4.32
CA PHE A 57 25.20 24.65 -4.73
C PHE A 57 24.32 23.47 -5.19
N LEU A 58 24.84 22.60 -6.07
CA LEU A 58 24.11 21.41 -6.52
C LEU A 58 23.76 20.48 -5.37
N SER A 59 24.72 20.24 -4.46
CA SER A 59 24.50 19.39 -3.28
C SER A 59 23.42 19.97 -2.36
N LEU A 60 23.44 21.29 -2.13
CA LEU A 60 22.43 21.98 -1.33
C LEU A 60 21.03 21.83 -1.95
N PHE A 61 20.92 21.98 -3.27
CA PHE A 61 19.65 21.82 -3.97
C PHE A 61 19.08 20.40 -3.83
N ILE A 62 19.93 19.37 -3.99
CA ILE A 62 19.53 17.97 -3.81
C ILE A 62 19.11 17.71 -2.36
N LEU A 63 19.86 18.24 -1.38
CA LEU A 63 19.53 18.11 0.04
C LEU A 63 18.17 18.73 0.36
N LEU A 64 17.91 19.95 -0.13
CA LEU A 64 16.62 20.62 0.07
C LEU A 64 15.47 19.80 -0.49
N TYR A 65 15.63 19.23 -1.69
CA TYR A 65 14.64 18.34 -2.28
C TYR A 65 14.40 17.09 -1.42
N LEU A 66 15.47 16.43 -0.94
CA LEU A 66 15.36 15.25 -0.07
C LEU A 66 14.64 15.57 1.25
N ILE A 67 14.91 16.74 1.86
CA ILE A 67 14.24 17.20 3.08
C ILE A 67 12.75 17.41 2.82
N LEU A 68 12.39 18.17 1.77
CA LEU A 68 10.98 18.40 1.41
C LEU A 68 10.25 17.09 1.15
N PHE A 69 10.88 16.16 0.45
CA PHE A 69 10.34 14.84 0.18
C PHE A 69 10.13 14.03 1.47
N ALA A 70 11.09 14.02 2.39
CA ALA A 70 10.98 13.34 3.67
C ALA A 70 9.85 13.91 4.55
N VAL A 71 9.71 15.25 4.59
CA VAL A 71 8.63 15.93 5.32
C VAL A 71 7.26 15.56 4.74
N ASN A 72 7.11 15.57 3.41
CA ASN A 72 5.88 15.18 2.75
C ASN A 72 5.51 13.70 3.00
N LEU A 73 6.49 12.80 3.00
CA LEU A 73 6.27 11.40 3.36
C LEU A 73 5.79 11.25 4.80
N LYS A 74 6.40 11.97 5.74
CA LYS A 74 5.96 11.96 7.14
C LYS A 74 4.52 12.45 7.29
N LYS A 75 4.19 13.58 6.67
CA LYS A 75 2.83 14.16 6.68
C LYS A 75 1.79 13.20 6.08
N ASN A 76 2.11 12.57 4.95
CA ASN A 76 1.22 11.60 4.30
C ASN A 76 1.06 10.32 5.12
N LYS A 77 2.10 9.91 5.85
CA LYS A 77 2.01 8.77 6.76
C LYS A 77 1.14 9.08 7.97
N GLU A 78 1.28 10.25 8.57
CA GLU A 78 0.44 10.67 9.70
C GLU A 78 -1.04 10.79 9.31
N SER A 79 -1.35 11.42 8.18
CA SER A 79 -2.73 11.50 7.68
C SER A 79 -3.27 10.15 7.22
N GLY A 80 -2.42 9.29 6.65
CA GLY A 80 -2.76 7.93 6.28
C GLY A 80 -3.08 7.05 7.49
N VAL A 81 -2.31 7.18 8.57
CA VAL A 81 -2.52 6.43 9.83
C VAL A 81 -3.82 6.85 10.50
N SER A 82 -4.09 8.16 10.66
CA SER A 82 -5.35 8.61 11.26
C SER A 82 -6.58 8.25 10.43
N GLY A 83 -6.48 8.33 9.10
CA GLY A 83 -7.55 7.86 8.21
C GLY A 83 -7.76 6.34 8.28
N LEU A 84 -6.68 5.58 8.43
CA LEU A 84 -6.73 4.12 8.56
C LEU A 84 -7.36 3.68 9.89
N GLU A 85 -7.00 4.34 11.00
CA GLU A 85 -7.61 4.12 12.32
C GLU A 85 -9.12 4.36 12.28
N ALA A 86 -9.56 5.47 11.68
CA ALA A 86 -10.98 5.77 11.52
C ALA A 86 -11.72 4.69 10.70
N LEU A 87 -11.13 4.22 9.60
CA LEU A 87 -11.73 3.16 8.78
C LEU A 87 -11.73 1.80 9.49
N ASN A 88 -10.70 1.48 10.27
CA ASN A 88 -10.67 0.28 11.10
C ASN A 88 -11.80 0.31 12.13
N GLN A 89 -12.01 1.45 12.79
CA GLN A 89 -13.10 1.61 13.76
C GLN A 89 -14.47 1.40 13.10
N LYS A 90 -14.73 2.03 11.95
CA LYS A 90 -15.95 1.78 11.17
C LYS A 90 -16.15 0.29 10.85
N MET A 91 -15.07 -0.40 10.51
CA MET A 91 -15.11 -1.84 10.24
C MET A 91 -15.32 -2.67 11.52
N HIS A 92 -14.81 -2.25 12.68
CA HIS A 92 -15.12 -2.89 13.96
C HIS A 92 -16.60 -2.77 14.31
N ASP A 93 -17.16 -1.57 14.18
CA ASP A 93 -18.57 -1.32 14.45
C ASP A 93 -19.45 -2.15 13.52
N PHE A 94 -19.09 -2.23 12.23
CA PHE A 94 -19.78 -3.09 11.28
C PHE A 94 -19.69 -4.58 11.63
N ARG A 95 -18.51 -5.09 12.00
CA ARG A 95 -18.35 -6.49 12.41
C ARG A 95 -19.15 -6.82 13.66
N GLU A 96 -19.31 -5.86 14.57
CA GLU A 96 -20.16 -6.02 15.74
C GLU A 96 -21.64 -6.06 15.37
N ILE A 97 -22.08 -5.27 14.39
CA ILE A 97 -23.43 -5.44 13.81
C ILE A 97 -23.60 -6.84 13.24
N ILE A 98 -22.62 -7.33 12.46
CA ILE A 98 -22.67 -8.66 11.87
C ILE A 98 -22.71 -9.76 12.93
N GLU A 99 -21.92 -9.64 14.00
CA GLU A 99 -21.96 -10.58 15.14
C GLU A 99 -23.36 -10.65 15.76
N VAL A 100 -24.00 -9.50 15.99
CA VAL A 100 -25.37 -9.45 16.51
C VAL A 100 -26.35 -10.15 15.56
N LEU A 101 -26.24 -9.90 14.24
CA LEU A 101 -27.10 -10.55 13.25
C LEU A 101 -26.91 -12.09 13.23
N LEU A 102 -25.65 -12.55 13.23
CA LEU A 102 -25.31 -13.98 13.25
C LEU A 102 -25.81 -14.71 14.50
N GLN A 103 -25.87 -14.00 15.64
CA GLN A 103 -26.36 -14.55 16.92
C GLN A 103 -27.88 -14.39 17.11
N SER A 104 -28.55 -13.63 16.25
CA SER A 104 -29.97 -13.36 16.37
C SER A 104 -30.84 -14.53 15.88
N LYS A 105 -32.16 -14.43 16.15
CA LYS A 105 -33.16 -15.43 15.74
C LYS A 105 -33.70 -15.20 14.33
N MET A 106 -33.10 -14.30 13.55
CA MET A 106 -33.57 -13.97 12.20
C MET A 106 -33.47 -15.11 11.19
N TRP A 107 -32.67 -16.12 11.49
CA TRP A 107 -32.40 -17.24 10.61
C TRP A 107 -33.46 -18.32 10.75
N LEU A 108 -33.68 -19.09 9.67
CA LEU A 108 -34.47 -20.31 9.76
C LEU A 108 -33.88 -21.26 10.83
N PRO A 109 -34.73 -21.89 11.67
CA PRO A 109 -34.26 -22.86 12.66
C PRO A 109 -33.43 -23.97 12.02
N GLY A 110 -32.27 -24.28 12.59
CA GLY A 110 -31.36 -25.31 12.09
C GLY A 110 -30.29 -24.80 11.12
N LEU A 111 -30.41 -23.59 10.56
CA LEU A 111 -29.41 -23.05 9.61
C LEU A 111 -28.03 -22.97 10.25
N LYS A 112 -27.98 -22.50 11.50
CA LYS A 112 -26.73 -22.30 12.22
C LYS A 112 -26.06 -23.64 12.50
N GLU A 113 -26.80 -24.60 13.03
CA GLU A 113 -26.35 -25.96 13.31
C GLU A 113 -25.82 -26.64 12.04
N TYR A 114 -26.54 -26.50 10.93
CA TYR A 114 -26.13 -27.00 9.62
C TYR A 114 -24.76 -26.44 9.17
N ILE A 115 -24.55 -25.12 9.25
CA ILE A 115 -23.28 -24.52 8.82
C ILE A 115 -22.14 -24.71 9.83
N ASP A 116 -22.42 -24.57 11.12
CA ASP A 116 -21.40 -24.56 12.16
C ASP A 116 -20.98 -25.96 12.60
N GLU A 117 -21.89 -26.95 12.53
CA GLU A 117 -21.65 -28.33 12.94
C GLU A 117 -21.49 -29.28 11.75
N GLU A 118 -22.45 -29.35 10.83
CA GLU A 118 -22.40 -30.30 9.70
C GLU A 118 -21.32 -29.90 8.67
N PHE A 119 -21.22 -28.61 8.34
CA PHE A 119 -20.19 -28.03 7.48
C PHE A 119 -19.05 -27.36 8.25
N ALA A 120 -18.72 -27.88 9.43
CA ALA A 120 -17.69 -27.33 10.31
C ALA A 120 -16.37 -27.05 9.57
N GLY A 121 -15.92 -25.79 9.64
CA GLY A 121 -14.68 -25.33 9.01
C GLY A 121 -14.78 -24.95 7.53
N LEU A 122 -15.98 -24.98 6.93
CA LEU A 122 -16.27 -24.35 5.66
C LEU A 122 -16.18 -22.82 5.79
N THR A 123 -15.51 -22.18 4.83
CA THR A 123 -15.46 -20.72 4.76
C THR A 123 -16.06 -20.21 3.46
N PHE A 124 -16.62 -18.99 3.49
CA PHE A 124 -17.14 -18.32 2.30
C PHE A 124 -16.13 -18.25 1.15
N PHE A 125 -14.86 -17.99 1.47
CA PHE A 125 -13.79 -17.94 0.47
C PHE A 125 -13.59 -19.28 -0.24
N GLN A 126 -13.74 -20.41 0.47
CA GLN A 126 -13.67 -21.73 -0.14
C GLN A 126 -14.86 -21.98 -1.07
N VAL A 127 -16.07 -21.56 -0.67
CA VAL A 127 -17.27 -21.66 -1.51
C VAL A 127 -17.14 -20.81 -2.77
N LYS A 128 -16.69 -19.55 -2.67
CA LYS A 128 -16.50 -18.67 -3.84
C LYS A 128 -15.37 -19.12 -4.75
N GLU A 129 -14.36 -19.81 -4.21
CA GLU A 129 -13.21 -20.30 -4.96
C GLU A 129 -13.29 -21.81 -5.30
N PHE A 130 -14.48 -22.41 -5.25
CA PHE A 130 -14.68 -23.85 -5.47
C PHE A 130 -14.12 -24.33 -6.82
N TYR A 131 -14.20 -23.49 -7.87
CA TYR A 131 -13.67 -23.77 -9.21
C TYR A 131 -12.16 -24.02 -9.24
N LYS A 132 -11.43 -23.65 -8.19
CA LYS A 132 -9.99 -23.95 -8.05
C LYS A 132 -9.73 -25.39 -7.58
N GLY A 133 -10.78 -26.17 -7.25
CA GLY A 133 -10.69 -27.58 -6.89
C GLY A 133 -10.02 -27.87 -5.55
N LYS A 134 -9.87 -26.87 -4.68
CA LYS A 134 -9.05 -26.97 -3.45
C LYS A 134 -9.81 -27.43 -2.21
N SER A 135 -11.14 -27.47 -2.23
CA SER A 135 -11.96 -27.82 -1.06
C SER A 135 -13.04 -28.82 -1.44
N LYS A 136 -12.89 -30.07 -0.97
CA LYS A 136 -13.91 -31.12 -1.11
C LYS A 136 -15.21 -30.72 -0.39
N LEU A 137 -15.08 -30.12 0.80
CA LEU A 137 -16.21 -29.66 1.61
C LEU A 137 -17.04 -28.58 0.91
N ALA A 138 -16.40 -27.67 0.16
CA ALA A 138 -17.12 -26.66 -0.62
C ALA A 138 -17.87 -27.26 -1.81
N ILE A 139 -17.35 -28.32 -2.42
CA ILE A 139 -18.02 -29.02 -3.52
C ILE A 139 -19.24 -29.77 -2.99
N GLU A 140 -19.10 -30.46 -1.86
CA GLU A 140 -20.18 -31.16 -1.17
C GLU A 140 -21.31 -30.19 -0.79
N PHE A 141 -20.96 -29.07 -0.14
CA PHE A 141 -21.90 -28.00 0.20
C PHE A 141 -22.66 -27.45 -1.02
N LEU A 142 -21.99 -27.29 -2.17
CA LEU A 142 -22.61 -26.78 -3.40
C LEU A 142 -23.44 -27.84 -4.16
N GLN A 143 -23.24 -29.12 -3.86
CA GLN A 143 -23.98 -30.24 -4.46
C GLN A 143 -25.23 -30.61 -3.67
N GLU A 144 -25.25 -30.31 -2.37
CA GLU A 144 -26.45 -30.47 -1.55
C GLU A 144 -27.57 -29.53 -1.97
N LYS A 145 -28.81 -29.98 -1.74
CA LYS A 145 -29.99 -29.17 -2.00
C LYS A 145 -30.05 -28.05 -0.95
N ASN A 146 -30.33 -26.82 -1.38
CA ASN A 146 -30.47 -25.69 -0.47
C ASN A 146 -31.67 -25.93 0.47
N ASN A 147 -31.38 -26.22 1.73
CA ASN A 147 -32.35 -26.61 2.75
C ASN A 147 -32.92 -25.39 3.48
N TYR A 148 -32.25 -24.24 3.40
CA TYR A 148 -32.58 -23.00 4.12
C TYR A 148 -32.80 -21.82 3.17
N ALA A 149 -33.47 -22.07 2.05
CA ALA A 149 -33.89 -21.04 1.09
C ALA A 149 -32.74 -20.15 0.60
N ASP A 150 -31.56 -20.72 0.34
CA ASP A 150 -30.34 -20.07 -0.13
C ASP A 150 -29.74 -19.03 0.84
N THR A 151 -30.19 -18.98 2.11
CA THR A 151 -29.65 -18.07 3.13
C THR A 151 -28.31 -18.54 3.70
N GLU A 152 -27.92 -19.79 3.42
CA GLU A 152 -26.63 -20.39 3.78
C GLU A 152 -25.45 -19.57 3.26
N ASN A 153 -25.56 -19.06 2.04
CA ASN A 153 -24.52 -18.22 1.44
C ASN A 153 -24.39 -16.87 2.13
N LEU A 154 -25.52 -16.24 2.51
CA LEU A 154 -25.51 -15.01 3.29
C LEU A 154 -24.86 -15.25 4.66
N TYR A 155 -25.27 -16.33 5.32
CA TYR A 155 -24.71 -16.71 6.62
C TYR A 155 -23.20 -16.88 6.54
N LEU A 156 -22.69 -17.65 5.57
CA LEU A 156 -21.25 -17.83 5.34
C LEU A 156 -20.53 -16.51 5.02
N GLU A 157 -21.14 -15.64 4.21
CA GLU A 157 -20.57 -14.32 3.90
C GLU A 157 -20.39 -13.47 5.16
N LEU A 158 -21.45 -13.34 5.95
CA LEU A 158 -21.45 -12.62 7.22
C LEU A 158 -20.42 -13.24 8.20
N LYS A 159 -20.38 -14.57 8.24
CA LYS A 159 -19.40 -15.36 8.98
C LYS A 159 -17.95 -15.02 8.58
N SER A 160 -17.69 -14.72 7.30
CA SER A 160 -16.35 -14.33 6.84
C SER A 160 -15.91 -12.92 7.27
N LEU A 161 -16.85 -12.02 7.53
CA LEU A 161 -16.57 -10.65 7.97
C LEU A 161 -16.11 -10.60 9.44
N VAL A 162 -16.55 -11.55 10.26
CA VAL A 162 -16.12 -11.64 11.67
C VAL A 162 -14.79 -12.36 11.87
N GLN A 163 -14.22 -12.98 10.82
CA GLN A 163 -12.89 -13.62 10.86
C GLN A 163 -11.76 -12.57 10.95
N THR A 164 -10.61 -12.97 11.50
CA THR A 164 -9.37 -12.18 11.51
C THR A 164 -8.29 -12.74 10.60
N GLU A 165 -8.50 -13.94 10.06
CA GLU A 165 -7.61 -14.57 9.07
C GLU A 165 -8.38 -15.30 7.97
N VAL A 166 -7.84 -15.32 6.75
CA VAL A 166 -8.46 -15.96 5.57
C VAL A 166 -8.66 -17.46 5.75
N LYS A 167 -7.78 -18.12 6.52
CA LYS A 167 -7.81 -19.57 6.76
C LYS A 167 -8.49 -19.95 8.07
N GLN A 168 -9.06 -18.98 8.78
CA GLN A 168 -9.71 -19.23 10.05
C GLN A 168 -10.97 -20.09 9.83
N LYS A 169 -10.95 -21.30 10.38
CA LYS A 169 -12.05 -22.27 10.23
C LYS A 169 -13.07 -22.19 11.36
N HIS A 170 -12.60 -21.84 12.56
CA HIS A 170 -13.45 -21.68 13.75
C HIS A 170 -13.57 -20.20 14.10
N ILE A 171 -14.79 -19.79 14.41
CA ILE A 171 -15.07 -18.46 14.91
C ILE A 171 -14.96 -18.48 16.43
N PRO A 172 -14.24 -17.53 17.03
CA PRO A 172 -14.18 -17.42 18.48
C PRO A 172 -15.57 -16.98 19.00
N GLU A 173 -15.93 -17.38 20.21
CA GLU A 173 -17.23 -17.02 20.83
C GLU A 173 -17.47 -15.49 20.90
N SER A 174 -16.40 -14.70 20.86
CA SER A 174 -16.44 -13.24 20.77
C SER A 174 -15.56 -12.72 19.64
N ILE A 175 -16.02 -11.71 18.89
CA ILE A 175 -15.18 -11.06 17.87
C ILE A 175 -13.90 -10.47 18.46
N THR A 176 -12.77 -10.77 17.83
CA THR A 176 -11.51 -10.08 18.10
C THR A 176 -11.44 -8.79 17.28
N LYS A 177 -11.13 -7.67 17.92
CA LYS A 177 -10.91 -6.35 17.30
C LYS A 177 -9.40 -6.09 17.17
N PRO A 178 -8.76 -6.45 16.03
CA PRO A 178 -7.34 -6.15 15.82
C PRO A 178 -7.13 -4.65 15.62
N GLU A 179 -5.98 -4.12 16.05
CA GLU A 179 -5.61 -2.72 15.81
C GLU A 179 -5.60 -2.39 14.30
N PHE A 180 -5.14 -3.33 13.48
CA PHE A 180 -5.19 -3.27 12.01
C PHE A 180 -5.58 -4.62 11.40
N TYR A 181 -6.46 -4.60 10.40
CA TYR A 181 -6.80 -5.80 9.64
C TYR A 181 -5.66 -6.23 8.71
N LYS A 182 -5.44 -7.55 8.59
CA LYS A 182 -4.45 -8.11 7.66
C LYS A 182 -4.84 -7.76 6.22
N LYS A 183 -3.90 -7.22 5.44
CA LYS A 183 -4.12 -6.82 4.03
C LYS A 183 -4.73 -7.94 3.19
N GLU A 184 -4.23 -9.17 3.34
CA GLU A 184 -4.73 -10.34 2.61
C GLU A 184 -6.22 -10.63 2.88
N LEU A 185 -6.68 -10.38 4.11
CA LEU A 185 -8.08 -10.56 4.49
C LEU A 185 -8.97 -9.49 3.87
N VAL A 186 -8.58 -8.21 3.97
CA VAL A 186 -9.32 -7.10 3.35
C VAL A 186 -9.38 -7.27 1.83
N GLN A 187 -8.28 -7.72 1.22
CA GLN A 187 -8.24 -8.06 -0.19
C GLN A 187 -9.26 -9.16 -0.54
N LYS A 188 -9.35 -10.22 0.27
CA LYS A 188 -10.33 -11.29 0.06
C LYS A 188 -11.77 -10.80 0.21
N TRP A 189 -12.04 -9.93 1.17
CA TRP A 189 -13.34 -9.29 1.31
C TRP A 189 -13.72 -8.50 0.05
N LEU A 190 -12.78 -7.73 -0.52
CA LEU A 190 -13.02 -7.00 -1.77
C LEU A 190 -13.18 -7.91 -2.99
N GLU A 191 -12.29 -8.89 -3.17
CA GLU A 191 -12.31 -9.84 -4.30
C GLU A 191 -13.65 -10.57 -4.39
N HIS A 192 -14.22 -10.95 -3.24
CA HIS A 192 -15.46 -11.71 -3.13
C HIS A 192 -16.67 -10.87 -2.74
N LYS A 193 -16.54 -9.53 -2.75
CA LYS A 193 -17.59 -8.55 -2.40
C LYS A 193 -18.29 -8.86 -1.07
N CYS A 194 -17.54 -9.26 -0.05
CA CYS A 194 -18.07 -9.51 1.28
C CYS A 194 -18.64 -8.21 1.87
N GLY A 195 -19.88 -8.26 2.35
CA GLY A 195 -20.68 -7.10 2.76
C GLY A 195 -21.85 -6.82 1.81
N SER A 196 -21.76 -7.26 0.54
CA SER A 196 -22.83 -7.07 -0.45
C SER A 196 -24.03 -7.98 -0.23
N GLY A 197 -23.89 -9.05 0.57
CA GLY A 197 -24.98 -9.93 0.95
C GLY A 197 -26.13 -9.18 1.63
N LEU A 198 -25.84 -8.21 2.51
CA LEU A 198 -26.92 -7.43 3.14
C LEU A 198 -27.74 -6.65 2.10
N TRP A 199 -27.08 -5.99 1.15
CA TRP A 199 -27.74 -5.30 0.04
C TRP A 199 -28.55 -6.26 -0.84
N TYR A 200 -27.99 -7.42 -1.17
CA TYR A 200 -28.66 -8.37 -2.06
C TYR A 200 -29.90 -9.02 -1.41
N TYR A 201 -29.77 -9.51 -0.17
CA TYR A 201 -30.84 -10.25 0.52
C TYR A 201 -31.90 -9.32 1.12
N PHE A 202 -31.55 -8.13 1.61
CA PHE A 202 -32.50 -7.18 2.22
C PHE A 202 -32.95 -6.05 1.29
N GLY A 203 -32.26 -5.83 0.18
CA GLY A 203 -32.66 -4.86 -0.85
C GLY A 203 -33.18 -5.55 -2.09
N TYR A 204 -32.26 -6.05 -2.91
CA TYR A 204 -32.56 -6.51 -4.27
C TYR A 204 -33.54 -7.70 -4.34
N LYS A 205 -33.41 -8.67 -3.43
CA LYS A 205 -34.22 -9.91 -3.42
C LYS A 205 -35.03 -10.13 -2.13
N TYR A 206 -35.26 -9.11 -1.32
CA TYR A 206 -35.95 -9.28 -0.04
C TYR A 206 -37.31 -9.95 -0.15
N GLY A 207 -38.10 -9.61 -1.16
CA GLY A 207 -39.42 -10.24 -1.39
C GLY A 207 -39.35 -11.78 -1.54
N THR A 208 -38.21 -12.33 -1.98
CA THR A 208 -37.98 -13.78 -2.09
C THR A 208 -37.58 -14.39 -0.74
N TYR A 209 -36.78 -13.68 0.06
CA TYR A 209 -36.17 -14.20 1.28
C TYR A 209 -36.89 -13.79 2.57
N LYS A 210 -37.91 -12.93 2.52
CA LYS A 210 -38.63 -12.41 3.70
C LYS A 210 -39.17 -13.51 4.64
N ASN A 211 -39.53 -14.67 4.11
CA ASN A 211 -40.04 -15.79 4.92
C ASN A 211 -38.92 -16.63 5.54
N ALA A 212 -37.68 -16.45 5.08
CA ALA A 212 -36.49 -17.14 5.58
C ALA A 212 -35.60 -16.24 6.45
N LEU A 213 -35.83 -14.92 6.41
CA LEU A 213 -35.10 -13.90 7.16
C LEU A 213 -36.08 -13.08 8.00
N ASP A 214 -36.30 -13.48 9.25
CA ASP A 214 -37.26 -12.86 10.17
C ASP A 214 -36.60 -11.72 10.96
N LEU A 215 -36.64 -10.50 10.41
CA LEU A 215 -36.10 -9.32 11.09
C LEU A 215 -36.85 -8.94 12.38
N GLU A 216 -38.14 -9.27 12.46
CA GLU A 216 -38.98 -8.95 13.62
C GLU A 216 -38.59 -9.79 14.85
N SER A 217 -37.99 -10.96 14.64
CA SER A 217 -37.47 -11.81 15.71
C SER A 217 -36.22 -11.24 16.42
N ILE A 218 -35.59 -10.20 15.89
CA ILE A 218 -34.43 -9.56 16.49
C ILE A 218 -34.90 -8.69 17.66
N TYR A 219 -34.45 -8.97 18.88
CA TYR A 219 -34.84 -8.21 20.07
C TYR A 219 -34.59 -6.70 19.91
N GLU A 220 -35.51 -5.85 20.37
CA GLU A 220 -35.43 -4.39 20.27
C GLU A 220 -34.08 -3.83 20.75
N ARG A 221 -33.57 -4.29 21.89
CA ARG A 221 -32.24 -3.89 22.41
C ARG A 221 -31.09 -4.14 21.41
N HIS A 222 -31.19 -5.18 20.59
CA HIS A 222 -30.20 -5.51 19.58
C HIS A 222 -30.38 -4.65 18.34
N GLN A 223 -31.62 -4.33 17.96
CA GLN A 223 -31.91 -3.37 16.91
C GLN A 223 -31.37 -1.97 17.27
N GLU A 224 -31.62 -1.49 18.49
CA GLU A 224 -31.08 -0.23 19.02
C GLU A 224 -29.55 -0.20 19.00
N LYS A 225 -28.90 -1.29 19.46
CA LYS A 225 -27.45 -1.44 19.40
C LYS A 225 -26.94 -1.36 17.96
N ILE A 226 -27.58 -2.05 17.02
CA ILE A 226 -27.20 -2.01 15.61
C ILE A 226 -27.31 -0.60 15.04
N MET A 227 -28.40 0.11 15.33
CA MET A 227 -28.60 1.49 14.88
C MET A 227 -27.55 2.45 15.49
N MET A 228 -27.20 2.28 16.76
CA MET A 228 -26.15 3.07 17.42
C MET A 228 -24.78 2.84 16.77
N LEU A 229 -24.44 1.58 16.46
CA LEU A 229 -23.21 1.23 15.76
C LEU A 229 -23.18 1.80 14.34
N ALA A 230 -24.30 1.70 13.61
CA ALA A 230 -24.41 2.29 12.26
C ALA A 230 -24.26 3.82 12.27
N ASN A 231 -24.85 4.51 13.25
CA ASN A 231 -24.63 5.94 13.44
C ASN A 231 -23.18 6.29 13.81
N SER A 232 -22.47 5.39 14.50
CA SER A 232 -21.03 5.55 14.77
C SER A 232 -20.18 5.37 13.52
N ILE A 233 -20.62 4.51 12.57
CA ILE A 233 -19.99 4.33 11.26
C ILE A 233 -20.10 5.62 10.43
N ASP A 234 -21.31 6.18 10.31
CA ASP A 234 -21.56 7.46 9.64
C ASP A 234 -22.91 8.05 10.05
N SER A 235 -22.90 9.05 10.94
CA SER A 235 -24.13 9.65 11.43
C SER A 235 -24.96 10.25 10.30
N LYS A 236 -24.35 10.91 9.31
CA LYS A 236 -25.08 11.54 8.20
C LYS A 236 -25.78 10.51 7.32
N ALA A 237 -25.20 9.32 7.19
CA ALA A 237 -25.80 8.26 6.40
C ALA A 237 -26.95 7.55 7.16
N PHE A 238 -26.94 7.50 8.49
CA PHE A 238 -27.84 6.63 9.26
C PHE A 238 -28.75 7.32 10.28
N GLU A 239 -28.64 8.64 10.49
CA GLU A 239 -29.36 9.41 11.53
C GLU A 239 -30.89 9.22 11.49
N ASP A 240 -31.50 9.33 10.31
CA ASP A 240 -32.97 9.21 10.14
C ASP A 240 -33.43 7.78 9.77
N SER A 241 -32.58 6.77 9.98
CA SER A 241 -32.91 5.39 9.58
C SER A 241 -33.58 4.62 10.71
N SER A 242 -34.68 3.91 10.39
CA SER A 242 -35.27 2.91 11.28
C SER A 242 -34.74 1.51 10.95
N PHE A 243 -34.71 0.63 11.96
CA PHE A 243 -34.28 -0.75 11.76
C PHE A 243 -35.30 -1.53 10.91
N ASN A 244 -34.92 -1.83 9.67
CA ASN A 244 -35.70 -2.60 8.70
C ASN A 244 -34.77 -3.13 7.58
N GLU A 245 -35.35 -3.79 6.58
CA GLU A 245 -34.63 -4.34 5.44
C GLU A 245 -33.90 -3.27 4.62
N VAL A 246 -34.52 -2.09 4.45
CA VAL A 246 -33.94 -0.97 3.70
C VAL A 246 -32.68 -0.46 4.39
N PHE A 247 -32.71 -0.36 5.72
CA PHE A 247 -31.56 0.00 6.53
C PHE A 247 -30.41 -1.01 6.40
N LEU A 248 -30.68 -2.31 6.51
CA LEU A 248 -29.64 -3.34 6.35
C LEU A 248 -29.04 -3.34 4.94
N SER A 249 -29.89 -3.16 3.92
CA SER A 249 -29.44 -3.03 2.54
C SER A 249 -28.50 -1.84 2.35
N LYS A 250 -28.90 -0.67 2.86
CA LYS A 250 -28.10 0.57 2.82
C LYS A 250 -26.78 0.41 3.56
N LEU A 251 -26.78 -0.26 4.72
CA LEU A 251 -25.57 -0.56 5.48
C LEU A 251 -24.60 -1.43 4.66
N GLY A 252 -25.08 -2.52 4.05
CA GLY A 252 -24.27 -3.38 3.20
C GLY A 252 -23.66 -2.64 2.01
N GLU A 253 -24.46 -1.80 1.35
CA GLU A 253 -24.02 -0.98 0.23
C GLU A 253 -22.95 0.04 0.66
N TYR A 254 -23.17 0.76 1.77
CA TYR A 254 -22.22 1.74 2.30
C TYR A 254 -20.88 1.09 2.64
N ILE A 255 -20.87 -0.05 3.33
CA ILE A 255 -19.61 -0.72 3.68
C ILE A 255 -18.86 -1.20 2.44
N THR A 256 -19.59 -1.77 1.48
CA THR A 256 -18.99 -2.35 0.26
C THR A 256 -18.44 -1.28 -0.67
N ASN A 257 -19.10 -0.13 -0.76
CA ASN A 257 -18.75 0.94 -1.71
C ASN A 257 -17.84 2.02 -1.11
N GLU A 258 -17.97 2.31 0.19
CA GLU A 258 -17.24 3.40 0.84
C GLU A 258 -16.13 2.89 1.77
N VAL A 259 -16.45 2.00 2.72
CA VAL A 259 -15.51 1.66 3.81
C VAL A 259 -14.44 0.68 3.35
N LEU A 260 -14.83 -0.49 2.82
CA LEU A 260 -13.89 -1.55 2.42
C LEU A 260 -12.89 -1.10 1.34
N PRO A 261 -13.30 -0.42 0.25
CA PRO A 261 -12.36 0.03 -0.77
C PRO A 261 -11.36 1.06 -0.24
N LYS A 262 -11.83 2.04 0.55
CA LYS A 262 -10.95 3.05 1.16
C LYS A 262 -9.99 2.41 2.17
N LEU A 263 -10.45 1.43 2.94
CA LEU A 263 -9.61 0.70 3.89
C LEU A 263 -8.45 0.02 3.17
N TYR A 264 -8.73 -0.70 2.08
CA TYR A 264 -7.70 -1.36 1.28
C TYR A 264 -6.72 -0.35 0.64
N GLN A 265 -7.23 0.75 0.07
CA GLN A 265 -6.40 1.78 -0.56
C GLN A 265 -5.47 2.47 0.43
N LEU A 266 -5.93 2.79 1.65
CA LEU A 266 -5.08 3.41 2.66
C LEU A 266 -4.05 2.42 3.24
N GLN A 267 -4.39 1.14 3.38
CA GLN A 267 -3.42 0.10 3.73
C GLN A 267 -2.30 -0.01 2.69
N GLU A 268 -2.64 0.12 1.40
CA GLU A 268 -1.65 0.10 0.33
C GLU A 268 -0.68 1.29 0.43
N LYS A 269 -1.21 2.51 0.59
CA LYS A 269 -0.40 3.74 0.71
C LYS A 269 0.48 3.77 1.97
N SER A 270 0.00 3.26 3.10
CA SER A 270 0.76 3.21 4.36
C SER A 270 1.95 2.24 4.31
N SER A 271 1.91 1.26 3.40
CA SER A 271 2.97 0.26 3.21
C SER A 271 4.08 0.66 2.24
N GLU A 272 4.00 1.84 1.61
CA GLU A 272 4.99 2.29 0.63
C GLU A 272 6.35 2.57 1.29
N LYS A 273 7.35 1.79 0.88
CA LYS A 273 8.75 2.03 1.25
C LYS A 273 9.26 3.28 0.54
N LEU A 274 10.28 3.93 1.13
CA LEU A 274 11.02 5.03 0.51
C LEU A 274 11.27 4.75 -0.99
N PRO A 275 10.77 5.59 -1.91
CA PRO A 275 10.93 5.36 -3.33
C PRO A 275 12.40 5.21 -3.71
N PRO A 276 12.75 4.32 -4.64
CA PRO A 276 14.13 4.10 -5.07
C PRO A 276 14.86 5.38 -5.50
N ILE A 277 14.12 6.37 -6.01
CA ILE A 277 14.66 7.67 -6.42
C ILE A 277 15.29 8.46 -5.25
N SER A 278 14.74 8.34 -4.04
CA SER A 278 15.30 9.00 -2.85
C SER A 278 16.69 8.47 -2.51
N ARG A 279 16.90 7.16 -2.62
CA ARG A 279 18.21 6.52 -2.42
C ARG A 279 19.22 6.93 -3.48
N TYR A 280 18.76 7.02 -4.74
CA TYR A 280 19.57 7.47 -5.86
C TYR A 280 20.07 8.91 -5.69
N LEU A 281 19.16 9.84 -5.37
CA LEU A 281 19.50 11.24 -5.12
C LEU A 281 20.41 11.41 -3.90
N TYR A 282 20.20 10.61 -2.84
CA TYR A 282 21.07 10.61 -1.67
C TYR A 282 22.50 10.15 -2.00
N LEU A 283 22.67 9.13 -2.84
CA LEU A 283 23.99 8.67 -3.26
C LEU A 283 24.71 9.75 -4.10
N ILE A 284 23.99 10.39 -5.03
CA ILE A 284 24.54 11.53 -5.80
C ILE A 284 24.95 12.66 -4.87
N PHE A 285 24.11 13.01 -3.89
CA PHE A 285 24.43 14.04 -2.89
C PHE A 285 25.73 13.71 -2.16
N LEU A 286 25.89 12.47 -1.67
CA LEU A 286 27.13 12.05 -1.00
C LEU A 286 28.35 12.14 -1.91
N LEU A 287 28.24 11.73 -3.18
CA LEU A 287 29.34 11.83 -4.14
C LEU A 287 29.73 13.29 -4.41
N LEU A 288 28.77 14.19 -4.61
CA LEU A 288 29.04 15.60 -4.87
C LEU A 288 29.64 16.31 -3.64
N VAL A 289 29.16 16.01 -2.43
CA VAL A 289 29.74 16.57 -1.20
C VAL A 289 31.16 16.06 -1.00
N PHE A 290 31.38 14.76 -1.13
CA PHE A 290 32.70 14.17 -0.90
C PHE A 290 33.71 14.62 -1.96
N PHE A 291 33.43 14.38 -3.23
CA PHE A 291 34.39 14.68 -4.31
C PHE A 291 34.39 16.14 -4.71
N GLY A 292 33.27 16.87 -4.63
CA GLY A 292 33.16 18.25 -5.11
C GLY A 292 33.44 19.33 -4.07
N VAL A 293 33.33 19.00 -2.78
CA VAL A 293 33.52 19.98 -1.70
C VAL A 293 34.63 19.52 -0.75
N LEU A 294 34.47 18.35 -0.11
CA LEU A 294 35.39 17.91 0.94
C LEU A 294 36.79 17.60 0.40
N LEU A 295 36.91 16.90 -0.73
CA LEU A 295 38.21 16.52 -1.29
C LEU A 295 39.04 17.73 -1.78
N PRO A 296 38.48 18.72 -2.52
CA PRO A 296 39.17 19.97 -2.83
C PRO A 296 39.55 20.78 -1.58
N LEU A 297 38.67 20.87 -0.59
CA LEU A 297 39.00 21.54 0.68
C LEU A 297 40.14 20.84 1.40
N ALA A 298 40.14 19.52 1.44
CA ALA A 298 41.22 18.73 2.03
C ALA A 298 42.55 18.95 1.29
N TYR A 299 42.53 19.13 -0.04
CA TYR A 299 43.72 19.52 -0.80
C TYR A 299 44.32 20.83 -0.27
N PHE A 300 43.50 21.87 -0.06
CA PHE A 300 43.97 23.15 0.46
C PHE A 300 44.43 23.07 1.92
N LEU A 301 43.70 22.34 2.76
CA LEU A 301 43.97 22.26 4.20
C LEU A 301 45.20 21.40 4.55
N PHE A 302 45.42 20.31 3.82
CA PHE A 302 46.47 19.35 4.10
C PHE A 302 47.59 19.34 3.06
N SER A 303 47.55 20.25 2.07
CA SER A 303 48.51 20.31 0.97
C SER A 303 48.67 18.96 0.26
N LEU A 304 47.54 18.31 -0.06
CA LEU A 304 47.53 17.01 -0.74
C LEU A 304 48.13 17.10 -2.15
N SER A 305 48.46 15.95 -2.74
CA SER A 305 48.90 15.90 -4.14
C SER A 305 47.84 16.49 -5.10
N ILE A 306 48.29 17.09 -6.20
CA ILE A 306 47.45 17.55 -7.31
C ILE A 306 46.51 16.44 -7.86
N LEU A 307 46.89 15.17 -7.67
CA LEU A 307 46.03 14.01 -7.95
C LEU A 307 44.66 14.12 -7.27
N SER A 308 44.59 14.65 -6.05
CA SER A 308 43.33 14.82 -5.32
C SER A 308 42.36 15.75 -6.05
N LEU A 309 42.85 16.87 -6.61
CA LEU A 309 42.04 17.78 -7.42
C LEU A 309 41.64 17.16 -8.75
N ILE A 310 42.54 16.40 -9.39
CA ILE A 310 42.25 15.71 -10.65
C ILE A 310 41.12 14.68 -10.45
N ILE A 311 41.22 13.86 -9.39
CA ILE A 311 40.21 12.86 -9.04
C ILE A 311 38.89 13.55 -8.71
N SER A 312 38.92 14.60 -7.89
CA SER A 312 37.74 15.43 -7.57
C SER A 312 37.02 15.89 -8.83
N TYR A 313 37.74 16.54 -9.74
CA TYR A 313 37.14 17.17 -10.92
C TYR A 313 36.58 16.12 -11.86
N ALA A 314 37.33 15.05 -12.11
CA ALA A 314 36.88 13.96 -12.94
C ALA A 314 35.61 13.30 -12.40
N PHE A 315 35.51 13.06 -11.09
CA PHE A 315 34.33 12.46 -10.47
C PHE A 315 33.10 13.34 -10.58
N VAL A 316 33.22 14.64 -10.26
CA VAL A 316 32.07 15.54 -10.29
C VAL A 316 31.60 15.79 -11.71
N ILE A 317 32.50 16.01 -12.68
CA ILE A 317 32.11 16.18 -14.09
C ILE A 317 31.40 14.92 -14.60
N SER A 318 31.91 13.73 -14.24
CA SER A 318 31.28 12.45 -14.61
C SER A 318 29.92 12.26 -13.95
N THR A 319 29.78 12.69 -12.69
CA THR A 319 28.50 12.65 -11.97
C THR A 319 27.48 13.59 -12.60
N VAL A 320 27.88 14.82 -12.95
CA VAL A 320 27.01 15.79 -13.65
C VAL A 320 26.61 15.25 -15.03
N PHE A 321 27.55 14.66 -15.77
CA PHE A 321 27.25 14.03 -17.06
C PHE A 321 26.25 12.87 -16.91
N PHE A 322 26.45 12.01 -15.89
CA PHE A 322 25.55 10.91 -15.58
C PHE A 322 24.15 11.42 -15.20
N ILE A 323 24.05 12.47 -14.39
CA ILE A 323 22.76 13.09 -14.05
C ILE A 323 22.09 13.60 -15.34
N SER A 324 22.77 14.43 -16.13
CA SER A 324 22.19 15.04 -17.34
C SER A 324 21.69 14.02 -18.34
N THR A 325 22.42 12.91 -18.53
CA THR A 325 22.04 11.84 -19.46
C THR A 325 20.93 10.95 -18.94
N THR A 326 20.79 10.80 -17.62
CA THR A 326 19.72 10.01 -17.01
C THR A 326 18.45 10.82 -16.75
N PHE A 327 18.56 12.14 -16.56
CA PHE A 327 17.47 13.04 -16.16
C PHE A 327 16.29 13.06 -17.15
N PHE A 328 16.56 13.06 -18.46
CA PHE A 328 15.52 13.07 -19.50
C PHE A 328 14.59 11.85 -19.42
N ARG A 329 15.12 10.68 -19.06
CA ARG A 329 14.34 9.46 -18.93
C ARG A 329 13.62 9.36 -17.60
N PHE A 330 14.17 9.96 -16.53
CA PHE A 330 13.46 10.06 -15.26
C PHE A 330 12.16 10.84 -15.42
N LEU A 331 12.19 12.01 -16.08
CA LEU A 331 10.97 12.78 -16.38
C LEU A 331 9.94 11.94 -17.16
N ASN A 332 10.37 11.22 -18.19
CA ASN A 332 9.46 10.47 -19.06
C ASN A 332 8.82 9.23 -18.40
N ASN A 333 9.49 8.62 -17.42
CA ASN A 333 8.95 7.47 -16.68
C ASN A 333 8.00 7.89 -15.54
N SER A 334 8.14 9.10 -15.00
CA SER A 334 7.23 9.64 -13.97
C SER A 334 5.95 10.29 -14.54
N VAL A 335 5.94 10.63 -15.83
CA VAL A 335 4.74 11.16 -16.52
C VAL A 335 3.84 10.05 -17.07
N ASN A 336 4.38 8.86 -17.32
CA ASN A 336 3.66 7.72 -17.91
C ASN A 336 3.25 6.63 -16.89
N ASN A 337 3.29 6.92 -15.58
CA ASN A 337 2.84 6.02 -14.52
C ASN A 337 1.71 6.65 -13.71
#